data_AF-A0A0G4PQ45-F1
#
_entry.id   AF-A0A0G4PQ45-F1
#
_cell.length_a   1.000
_cell.length_b   1.000
_cell.length_c   1.000
_cell.angle_alpha   90.00
_cell.angle_beta   90.00
_cell.angle_gamma   90.00
#
_symmetry.space_group_name_H-M   'P 1'
#
loop_
_entity.id
_entity.type
_entity.pdbx_description
1 polymer ?
#
loop_
_entity_poly.entity_id
_entity_poly.type
_entity_poly.pdbx_seq_one_letter_code
_entity_poly.pdbx_strand_id
1 'polypeptide(L)'
;MAQSSPNFDNIQGDIWPGLSKKYEQFFFFQITSPDAFKPNLKRLLAHKKITTSNDAINNRKMIAKHRQEKPGVLHEIAAVNIAFTFKGMQKMYPEDGFKDDPYRKGMEGDMVNEGRDKIQEWDEAFKASNGGIDGVFFVCGTEKKVKETTAELAKLYFNEARGIKHVITLDGRERDGENYKHEHFGYLDAISQPRLTGFDEECKKGDGNYQFMSRPGRIIIGHDGEMGNEPKLMHGDWAKDGSYLVIRKYEQFVPEFNNYLKAESQKLHLTPDQLGARMMGRWKSGCPVELHPDQDNPALARMNEFNYNPESGSNCPFAAHMRKVKPRIDNRDRDMNDIMRRGIPYGPEVGPDEASATKLDRGLIFTCYQSSISNGFQEIQRQWINKNTFPDGKEDYIGDQNPGQDCIVGQLVGRPRNDRDKVLTTAICNGKGEHTSTSYTPFIQSHGGDYFFSPSISLLQAMTKADF
;
A
#
# COMPACT_ATOMS: atom_id res chain seq x y z
N MET A 1 25.14 -19.28 0.21
CA MET A 1 24.47 -20.19 1.17
C MET A 1 23.21 -20.70 0.50
N ALA A 2 22.91 -22.00 0.56
CA ALA A 2 21.70 -22.54 -0.06
C ALA A 2 20.47 -21.83 0.53
N GLN A 3 19.61 -21.28 -0.34
CA GLN A 3 18.35 -20.65 0.06
C GLN A 3 17.51 -21.72 0.76
N SER A 4 17.31 -21.59 2.07
CA SER A 4 16.36 -22.45 2.78
C SER A 4 14.97 -22.15 2.23
N SER A 5 14.20 -23.18 1.87
CA SER A 5 12.81 -23.02 1.42
C SER A 5 12.02 -22.17 2.43
N PRO A 6 11.09 -21.31 1.97
CA PRO A 6 10.31 -20.46 2.87
C PRO A 6 9.49 -21.27 3.87
N ASN A 7 9.46 -20.85 5.14
CA ASN A 7 8.59 -21.44 6.15
C ASN A 7 7.25 -20.69 6.18
N PHE A 8 6.28 -21.16 5.41
CA PHE A 8 4.97 -20.53 5.29
C PHE A 8 4.10 -20.59 6.57
N ASP A 9 4.43 -21.46 7.52
CA ASP A 9 3.76 -21.46 8.84
C ASP A 9 4.33 -20.39 9.79
N ASN A 10 5.46 -19.75 9.42
CA ASN A 10 6.10 -18.73 10.24
C ASN A 10 5.83 -17.29 9.78
N ILE A 11 5.35 -17.10 8.55
CA ILE A 11 5.08 -15.79 7.96
C ILE A 11 3.58 -15.47 8.15
N GLN A 12 3.26 -14.23 8.54
CA GLN A 12 1.87 -13.77 8.59
C GLN A 12 1.28 -13.63 7.18
N GLY A 13 0.06 -14.15 6.98
CA GLY A 13 -0.51 -14.40 5.66
C GLY A 13 -0.82 -13.18 4.80
N ASP A 14 -0.90 -11.97 5.38
CA ASP A 14 -1.12 -10.74 4.63
C ASP A 14 0.14 -10.22 3.94
N ILE A 15 1.32 -10.49 4.51
CA ILE A 15 2.62 -10.23 3.88
C ILE A 15 2.64 -10.99 2.55
N TRP A 16 2.58 -12.32 2.63
CA TRP A 16 2.44 -13.18 1.46
C TRP A 16 1.56 -14.38 1.82
N PRO A 17 0.64 -14.82 0.93
CA PRO A 17 0.39 -14.26 -0.38
C PRO A 17 -0.58 -13.06 -0.36
N GLY A 18 -1.09 -12.65 0.81
CA GLY A 18 -2.15 -11.66 1.00
C GLY A 18 -3.46 -12.30 1.45
N LEU A 19 -4.15 -11.68 2.43
CA LEU A 19 -5.43 -12.19 2.92
C LEU A 19 -6.56 -11.90 1.93
N SER A 20 -7.46 -12.87 1.75
CA SER A 20 -8.62 -12.71 0.87
C SER A 20 -9.70 -11.88 1.58
N LYS A 21 -10.23 -10.86 0.90
CA LYS A 21 -11.18 -9.92 1.52
C LYS A 21 -12.21 -9.38 0.55
N LYS A 22 -13.42 -9.16 1.09
CA LYS A 22 -14.46 -8.23 0.63
C LYS A 22 -14.56 -7.02 1.54
N TYR A 23 -14.21 -7.23 2.80
CA TYR A 23 -14.27 -6.28 3.90
C TYR A 23 -13.04 -6.46 4.78
N GLU A 24 -12.62 -5.41 5.43
CA GLU A 24 -11.51 -5.42 6.37
C GLU A 24 -11.77 -4.46 7.53
N GLN A 25 -11.38 -4.85 8.73
CA GLN A 25 -11.35 -3.95 9.89
C GLN A 25 -9.94 -3.86 10.43
N PHE A 26 -9.46 -2.64 10.62
CA PHE A 26 -8.20 -2.34 11.29
C PHE A 26 -8.51 -1.85 12.70
N PHE A 27 -8.21 -2.67 13.71
CA PHE A 27 -8.39 -2.32 15.12
C PHE A 27 -7.07 -1.82 15.68
N PHE A 28 -6.96 -0.50 15.85
CA PHE A 28 -5.77 0.15 16.40
C PHE A 28 -5.87 0.24 17.92
N PHE A 29 -4.75 -0.01 18.59
CA PHE A 29 -4.72 -0.08 20.03
C PHE A 29 -3.44 0.48 20.66
N GLN A 30 -3.57 0.87 21.92
CA GLN A 30 -2.48 1.18 22.83
C GLN A 30 -2.31 0.03 23.83
N ILE A 31 -1.07 -0.31 24.15
CA ILE A 31 -0.69 -1.26 25.20
C ILE A 31 -0.50 -0.47 26.50
N THR A 32 -1.41 -0.68 27.45
CA THR A 32 -1.40 -0.04 28.77
C THR A 32 -0.68 -0.88 29.82
N SER A 33 -0.62 -2.21 29.65
CA SER A 33 0.15 -3.11 30.52
C SER A 33 0.70 -4.29 29.71
N PRO A 34 2.01 -4.30 29.38
CA PRO A 34 2.65 -5.42 28.72
C PRO A 34 2.53 -6.73 29.51
N ASP A 35 2.63 -6.68 30.84
CA ASP A 35 2.51 -7.85 31.72
C ASP A 35 1.12 -8.48 31.66
N ALA A 36 0.06 -7.69 31.48
CA ALA A 36 -1.29 -8.20 31.26
C ALA A 36 -1.50 -8.69 29.82
N PHE A 37 -0.84 -8.06 28.84
CA PHE A 37 -1.04 -8.37 27.42
C PHE A 37 -0.26 -9.60 26.96
N LYS A 38 1.00 -9.79 27.40
CA LYS A 38 1.85 -10.93 26.98
C LYS A 38 1.21 -12.31 27.22
N PRO A 39 0.65 -12.63 28.41
CA PRO A 39 -0.05 -13.90 28.63
C PRO A 39 -1.28 -14.06 27.74
N ASN A 40 -1.94 -12.95 27.41
CA ASN A 40 -3.11 -12.97 26.56
C ASN A 40 -2.75 -13.16 25.07
N LEU A 41 -1.63 -12.57 24.61
CA LEU A 41 -1.05 -12.86 23.29
C LEU A 41 -0.67 -14.35 23.19
N LYS A 42 -0.09 -14.94 24.25
CA LYS A 42 0.19 -16.38 24.32
C LYS A 42 -1.06 -17.21 24.07
N ARG A 43 -2.17 -16.86 24.73
CA ARG A 43 -3.47 -17.53 24.56
C ARG A 43 -4.01 -17.36 23.14
N LEU A 44 -3.90 -16.17 22.55
CA LEU A 44 -4.31 -15.90 21.18
C LEU A 44 -3.56 -16.80 20.17
N LEU A 45 -2.24 -16.95 20.34
CA LEU A 45 -1.40 -17.82 19.53
C LEU A 45 -1.73 -19.31 19.75
N ALA A 46 -1.95 -19.74 21.00
CA ALA A 46 -2.35 -21.11 21.31
C ALA A 46 -3.70 -21.49 20.67
N HIS A 47 -4.61 -20.53 20.55
CA HIS A 47 -5.88 -20.69 19.85
C HIS A 47 -5.78 -20.53 18.32
N LYS A 48 -4.56 -20.41 17.77
CA LYS A 48 -4.27 -20.27 16.33
C LYS A 48 -5.10 -19.18 15.65
N LYS A 49 -5.26 -18.04 16.32
CA LYS A 49 -6.07 -16.93 15.79
C LYS A 49 -5.35 -16.13 14.69
N ILE A 50 -4.01 -16.10 14.68
CA ILE A 50 -3.24 -15.43 13.62
C ILE A 50 -3.15 -16.33 12.39
N THR A 51 -3.50 -15.79 11.23
CA THR A 51 -3.46 -16.48 9.93
C THR A 51 -2.05 -16.44 9.35
N THR A 52 -1.47 -17.61 9.11
CA THR A 52 -0.15 -17.77 8.47
C THR A 52 -0.25 -17.69 6.94
N SER A 53 0.88 -17.64 6.23
CA SER A 53 0.92 -17.78 4.76
C SER A 53 0.32 -19.09 4.30
N ASN A 54 0.58 -20.19 5.03
CA ASN A 54 0.02 -21.49 4.72
C ASN A 54 -1.52 -21.51 4.88
N ASP A 55 -2.04 -20.92 5.96
CA ASP A 55 -3.49 -20.75 6.15
C ASP A 55 -4.10 -19.91 5.02
N ALA A 56 -3.45 -18.81 4.62
CA ALA A 56 -3.91 -17.95 3.54
C ALA A 56 -3.93 -18.66 2.17
N ILE A 57 -2.92 -19.50 1.87
CA ILE A 57 -2.92 -20.37 0.69
C ILE A 57 -4.12 -21.33 0.73
N ASN A 58 -4.37 -21.95 1.88
CA ASN A 58 -5.47 -22.89 2.03
C ASN A 58 -6.84 -22.21 1.92
N ASN A 59 -6.99 -21.01 2.49
CA ASN A 59 -8.18 -20.18 2.33
C ASN A 59 -8.45 -19.86 0.86
N ARG A 60 -7.42 -19.52 0.06
CA ARG A 60 -7.59 -19.30 -1.39
C ARG A 60 -8.07 -20.55 -2.12
N LYS A 61 -7.53 -21.72 -1.80
CA LYS A 61 -7.97 -23.01 -2.36
C LYS A 61 -9.44 -23.30 -2.00
N MET A 62 -9.82 -23.04 -0.75
CA MET A 62 -11.20 -23.21 -0.28
C MET A 62 -12.17 -22.26 -0.99
N ILE A 63 -11.80 -20.97 -1.16
CA ILE A 63 -12.60 -20.00 -1.90
C ILE A 63 -12.75 -20.42 -3.37
N ALA A 64 -11.67 -20.86 -4.01
CA ALA A 64 -11.70 -21.30 -5.41
C ALA A 64 -12.64 -22.51 -5.58
N LYS A 65 -12.54 -23.50 -4.70
CA LYS A 65 -13.43 -24.66 -4.67
C LYS A 65 -14.89 -24.25 -4.42
N HIS A 66 -15.13 -23.40 -3.42
CA HIS A 66 -16.48 -22.91 -3.10
C HIS A 66 -17.11 -22.16 -4.27
N ARG A 67 -16.33 -21.35 -4.99
CA ARG A 67 -16.82 -20.63 -6.17
C ARG A 67 -17.26 -21.58 -7.29
N GLN A 68 -16.59 -22.71 -7.46
CA GLN A 68 -16.97 -23.73 -8.44
C GLN A 68 -18.25 -24.46 -8.01
N GLU A 69 -18.38 -24.78 -6.72
CA GLU A 69 -19.53 -25.50 -6.16
C GLU A 69 -20.78 -24.63 -6.01
N LYS A 70 -20.62 -23.35 -5.67
CA LYS A 70 -21.70 -22.38 -5.40
C LYS A 70 -21.40 -21.02 -6.05
N PRO A 71 -21.51 -20.90 -7.38
CA PRO A 71 -21.30 -19.63 -8.08
C PRO A 71 -22.18 -18.50 -7.53
N GLY A 72 -21.60 -17.31 -7.33
CA GLY A 72 -22.31 -16.14 -6.81
C GLY A 72 -22.47 -16.09 -5.29
N VAL A 73 -22.17 -17.17 -4.56
CA VAL A 73 -22.21 -17.20 -3.10
C VAL A 73 -20.80 -17.02 -2.55
N LEU A 74 -20.64 -16.09 -1.59
CA LEU A 74 -19.35 -15.86 -0.93
C LEU A 74 -19.06 -16.97 0.08
N HIS A 75 -17.81 -17.42 0.09
CA HIS A 75 -17.31 -18.30 1.14
C HIS A 75 -17.04 -17.46 2.39
N GLU A 76 -17.83 -17.66 3.45
CA GLU A 76 -17.68 -16.95 4.72
C GLU A 76 -16.35 -17.31 5.39
N ILE A 77 -15.43 -16.36 5.44
CA ILE A 77 -14.10 -16.50 6.05
C ILE A 77 -13.74 -15.23 6.81
N ALA A 78 -12.88 -15.38 7.81
CA ALA A 78 -12.12 -14.28 8.39
C ALA A 78 -10.68 -14.76 8.62
N ALA A 79 -9.73 -13.90 8.28
CA ALA A 79 -8.32 -14.09 8.50
C ALA A 79 -7.77 -12.90 9.30
N VAL A 80 -6.84 -13.16 10.21
CA VAL A 80 -6.40 -12.18 11.21
C VAL A 80 -4.89 -12.08 11.19
N ASN A 81 -4.35 -10.86 11.10
CA ASN A 81 -2.93 -10.56 11.30
C ASN A 81 -2.77 -9.43 12.32
N ILE A 82 -1.55 -9.28 12.83
CA ILE A 82 -1.18 -8.30 13.86
C ILE A 82 0.19 -7.68 13.55
N ALA A 83 0.32 -6.39 13.82
CA ALA A 83 1.56 -5.65 13.67
C ALA A 83 1.71 -4.59 14.76
N PHE A 84 2.95 -4.18 15.03
CA PHE A 84 3.29 -3.28 16.13
C PHE A 84 4.11 -2.09 15.64
N THR A 85 3.78 -0.88 16.08
CA THR A 85 4.65 0.28 15.87
C THR A 85 5.96 0.11 16.62
N PHE A 86 6.97 0.94 16.36
CA PHE A 86 8.23 0.87 17.11
C PHE A 86 7.98 1.01 18.62
N LYS A 87 7.09 1.94 19.00
CA LYS A 87 6.65 2.12 20.38
C LYS A 87 6.03 0.86 20.98
N GLY A 88 5.17 0.17 20.22
CA GLY A 88 4.59 -1.11 20.65
C GLY A 88 5.63 -2.22 20.78
N MET A 89 6.58 -2.29 19.84
CA MET A 89 7.69 -3.25 19.92
C MET A 89 8.56 -2.99 21.15
N GLN A 90 8.88 -1.74 21.47
CA GLN A 90 9.62 -1.41 22.69
C GLN A 90 8.90 -1.86 23.97
N LYS A 91 7.57 -1.89 23.98
CA LYS A 91 6.79 -2.41 25.12
C LYS A 91 6.79 -3.94 25.21
N MET A 92 6.82 -4.62 24.06
CA MET A 92 6.61 -6.07 23.99
C MET A 92 7.91 -6.87 23.93
N TYR A 93 8.93 -6.31 23.25
CA TYR A 93 10.18 -6.97 22.92
C TYR A 93 11.28 -5.90 22.74
N PRO A 94 11.80 -5.33 23.85
CA PRO A 94 12.74 -4.20 23.86
C PRO A 94 14.17 -4.60 23.44
N GLU A 95 14.32 -5.26 22.30
CA GLU A 95 15.63 -5.52 21.69
C GLU A 95 16.09 -4.30 20.89
N ASP A 96 17.34 -3.87 21.07
CA ASP A 96 17.93 -2.70 20.39
C ASP A 96 18.41 -3.02 18.96
N GLY A 97 17.56 -3.65 18.16
CA GLY A 97 17.93 -4.16 16.84
C GLY A 97 17.25 -3.49 15.64
N PHE A 98 16.25 -2.63 15.85
CA PHE A 98 15.60 -1.90 14.75
C PHE A 98 16.46 -0.71 14.32
N LYS A 99 16.88 -0.68 13.04
CA LYS A 99 17.73 0.38 12.48
C LYS A 99 17.08 1.20 11.37
N ASP A 100 15.91 0.77 10.88
CA ASP A 100 15.11 1.54 9.92
C ASP A 100 14.60 2.84 10.57
N ASP A 101 15.19 3.97 10.15
CA ASP A 101 14.98 5.30 10.75
C ASP A 101 13.50 5.75 10.74
N PRO A 102 12.76 5.69 9.61
CA PRO A 102 11.35 6.06 9.60
C PRO A 102 10.53 5.18 10.54
N TYR A 103 10.78 3.86 10.60
CA TYR A 103 10.09 3.00 11.57
C TYR A 103 10.31 3.46 13.03
N ARG A 104 11.56 3.78 13.40
CA ARG A 104 11.91 4.21 14.77
C ARG A 104 11.25 5.53 15.16
N LYS A 105 11.21 6.49 14.23
CA LYS A 105 10.61 7.81 14.46
C LYS A 105 9.09 7.80 14.42
N GLY A 106 8.50 6.79 13.78
CA GLY A 106 7.06 6.70 13.51
C GLY A 106 6.65 7.62 12.36
N MET A 107 5.45 7.40 11.83
CA MET A 107 5.01 8.11 10.62
C MET A 107 4.82 9.61 10.85
N GLU A 108 4.44 10.07 12.04
CA GLU A 108 4.35 11.51 12.31
C GLU A 108 5.73 12.19 12.21
N GLY A 109 6.74 11.60 12.86
CA GLY A 109 8.11 12.09 12.79
C GLY A 109 8.65 12.11 11.36
N ASP A 110 8.33 11.08 10.59
CA ASP A 110 8.75 10.98 9.20
C ASP A 110 7.94 11.92 8.29
N MET A 111 6.63 11.74 8.18
CA MET A 111 5.83 12.32 7.10
C MET A 111 5.33 13.73 7.39
N VAL A 112 5.25 14.14 8.66
CA VAL A 112 4.86 15.51 9.05
C VAL A 112 6.11 16.36 9.32
N ASN A 113 7.00 15.92 10.20
CA ASN A 113 8.11 16.77 10.64
C ASN A 113 9.19 16.93 9.57
N GLU A 114 9.49 15.84 8.85
CA GLU A 114 10.48 15.83 7.77
C GLU A 114 9.83 15.79 6.37
N GLY A 115 8.58 15.35 6.29
CA GLY A 115 7.82 15.18 5.05
C GLY A 115 6.94 16.38 4.69
N ARG A 116 5.85 16.08 3.97
CA ARG A 116 4.92 17.08 3.43
C ARG A 116 3.48 16.94 3.95
N ASP A 117 3.23 15.99 4.85
CA ASP A 117 1.94 15.89 5.52
C ASP A 117 1.73 17.07 6.46
N LYS A 118 0.45 17.41 6.68
CA LYS A 118 0.04 18.47 7.60
C LYS A 118 -0.64 17.83 8.80
N ILE A 119 -0.08 18.02 9.99
CA ILE A 119 -0.61 17.41 11.23
C ILE A 119 -2.05 17.82 11.53
N GLN A 120 -2.48 18.99 11.08
CA GLN A 120 -3.85 19.48 11.28
C GLN A 120 -4.87 18.62 10.53
N GLU A 121 -4.46 18.00 9.41
CA GLU A 121 -5.33 17.17 8.57
C GLU A 121 -5.39 15.72 9.08
N TRP A 122 -4.50 15.32 9.98
CA TRP A 122 -4.50 13.95 10.52
C TRP A 122 -5.66 13.74 11.50
N ASP A 123 -6.23 12.54 11.49
CA ASP A 123 -7.20 12.11 12.50
C ASP A 123 -6.51 12.11 13.88
N GLU A 124 -7.22 12.59 14.91
CA GLU A 124 -6.70 12.69 16.28
C GLU A 124 -6.14 11.35 16.79
N ALA A 125 -6.71 10.23 16.36
CA ALA A 125 -6.28 8.88 16.73
C ALA A 125 -4.82 8.56 16.35
N PHE A 126 -4.28 9.18 15.29
CA PHE A 126 -2.92 8.93 14.81
C PHE A 126 -1.88 9.91 15.36
N LYS A 127 -2.31 10.97 16.04
CA LYS A 127 -1.40 11.99 16.55
C LYS A 127 -0.64 11.50 17.78
N ALA A 128 0.68 11.69 17.79
CA ALA A 128 1.56 11.38 18.91
C ALA A 128 1.15 12.13 20.18
N SER A 129 0.58 13.34 20.04
CA SER A 129 0.02 14.13 21.15
C SER A 129 -1.08 13.42 21.93
N ASN A 130 -1.79 12.48 21.32
CA ASN A 130 -2.84 11.66 21.94
C ASN A 130 -2.33 10.29 22.40
N GLY A 131 -1.00 10.14 22.51
CA GLY A 131 -0.32 8.92 22.89
C GLY A 131 0.03 8.01 21.71
N GLY A 132 -0.37 8.33 20.48
CA GLY A 132 -0.08 7.54 19.28
C GLY A 132 -0.62 6.10 19.34
N ILE A 133 -0.18 5.27 18.39
CA ILE A 133 -0.58 3.86 18.29
C ILE A 133 0.57 2.95 18.73
N ASP A 134 0.26 1.86 19.45
CA ASP A 134 1.26 0.82 19.77
C ASP A 134 1.13 -0.39 18.84
N GLY A 135 -0.08 -0.70 18.36
CA GLY A 135 -0.26 -1.80 17.43
C GLY A 135 -1.61 -1.79 16.73
N VAL A 136 -1.74 -2.70 15.79
CA VAL A 136 -2.95 -2.96 15.02
C VAL A 136 -3.12 -4.46 14.87
N PHE A 137 -4.33 -4.96 15.12
CA PHE A 137 -4.74 -6.21 14.49
C PHE A 137 -5.78 -5.89 13.45
N PHE A 138 -5.79 -6.65 12.36
CA PHE A 138 -6.77 -6.47 11.31
C PHE A 138 -7.36 -7.80 10.87
N VAL A 139 -8.61 -7.74 10.46
CA VAL A 139 -9.41 -8.90 10.09
C VAL A 139 -9.93 -8.72 8.67
N CYS A 140 -9.55 -9.62 7.78
CA CYS A 140 -9.91 -9.65 6.36
C CYS A 140 -10.91 -10.77 6.07
N GLY A 141 -11.93 -10.51 5.26
CA GLY A 141 -12.89 -11.56 4.90
C GLY A 141 -14.21 -11.04 4.34
N THR A 142 -15.29 -11.78 4.57
CA THR A 142 -16.67 -11.31 4.34
C THR A 142 -17.08 -10.36 5.47
N GLU A 143 -17.89 -9.34 5.17
CA GLU A 143 -18.24 -8.30 6.16
C GLU A 143 -18.80 -8.87 7.46
N LYS A 144 -19.75 -9.81 7.36
CA LYS A 144 -20.34 -10.45 8.54
C LYS A 144 -19.27 -11.12 9.38
N LYS A 145 -18.44 -11.97 8.77
CA LYS A 145 -17.46 -12.76 9.50
C LYS A 145 -16.33 -11.91 10.06
N VAL A 146 -15.93 -10.85 9.36
CA VAL A 146 -14.98 -9.85 9.84
C VAL A 146 -15.51 -9.18 11.11
N LYS A 147 -16.72 -8.60 11.06
CA LYS A 147 -17.31 -7.90 12.22
C LYS A 147 -17.46 -8.81 13.44
N GLU A 148 -17.95 -10.04 13.24
CA GLU A 148 -18.06 -11.04 14.30
C GLU A 148 -16.68 -11.37 14.92
N THR A 149 -15.68 -11.59 14.08
CA THR A 149 -14.33 -11.99 14.52
C THR A 149 -13.62 -10.82 15.21
N THR A 150 -13.72 -9.59 14.71
CA THR A 150 -13.17 -8.40 15.37
C THR A 150 -13.79 -8.19 16.74
N ALA A 151 -15.11 -8.32 16.87
CA ALA A 151 -15.81 -8.19 18.14
C ALA A 151 -15.40 -9.30 19.14
N GLU A 152 -15.24 -10.54 18.68
CA GLU A 152 -14.70 -11.65 19.48
C GLU A 152 -13.28 -11.31 19.96
N LEU A 153 -12.41 -10.85 19.06
CA LEU A 153 -11.02 -10.55 19.38
C LEU A 153 -10.90 -9.41 20.40
N ALA A 154 -11.65 -8.32 20.20
CA ALA A 154 -11.71 -7.20 21.14
C ALA A 154 -12.19 -7.66 22.53
N LYS A 155 -13.31 -8.41 22.57
CA LYS A 155 -13.89 -8.90 23.83
C LYS A 155 -12.99 -9.87 24.58
N LEU A 156 -12.33 -10.78 23.88
CA LEU A 156 -11.57 -11.85 24.52
C LEU A 156 -10.11 -11.45 24.78
N TYR A 157 -9.47 -10.77 23.84
CA TYR A 157 -8.02 -10.54 23.84
C TYR A 157 -7.61 -9.07 23.88
N PHE A 158 -8.34 -8.15 23.25
CA PHE A 158 -7.90 -6.74 23.13
C PHE A 158 -8.82 -5.78 23.89
N ASN A 159 -8.85 -5.92 25.21
CA ASN A 159 -9.63 -5.06 26.12
C ASN A 159 -8.80 -4.62 27.33
N GLU A 160 -9.34 -3.69 28.10
CA GLU A 160 -8.63 -3.03 29.21
C GLU A 160 -8.17 -4.02 30.28
N ALA A 161 -8.97 -5.05 30.58
CA ALA A 161 -8.59 -6.11 31.53
C ALA A 161 -7.41 -6.98 31.04
N ARG A 162 -7.01 -6.82 29.77
CA ARG A 162 -5.85 -7.47 29.14
C ARG A 162 -4.73 -6.48 28.82
N GLY A 163 -4.74 -5.29 29.42
CA GLY A 163 -3.69 -4.29 29.23
C GLY A 163 -3.72 -3.62 27.86
N ILE A 164 -4.90 -3.57 27.22
CA ILE A 164 -5.09 -2.96 25.91
C ILE A 164 -6.18 -1.88 25.98
N LYS A 165 -5.89 -0.71 25.42
CA LYS A 165 -6.88 0.35 25.18
C LYS A 165 -7.15 0.45 23.68
N HIS A 166 -8.42 0.35 23.29
CA HIS A 166 -8.85 0.63 21.91
C HIS A 166 -8.66 2.11 21.59
N VAL A 167 -8.18 2.42 20.39
CA VAL A 167 -8.02 3.81 19.91
C VAL A 167 -9.04 4.13 18.84
N ILE A 168 -9.02 3.39 17.73
CA ILE A 168 -9.95 3.56 16.61
C ILE A 168 -10.07 2.24 15.86
N THR A 169 -11.23 2.01 15.24
CA THR A 169 -11.39 0.96 14.24
C THR A 169 -11.69 1.62 12.90
N LEU A 170 -10.93 1.26 11.86
CA LEU A 170 -11.21 1.69 10.49
C LEU A 170 -11.83 0.53 9.72
N ASP A 171 -12.85 0.85 8.92
CA ASP A 171 -13.59 -0.09 8.08
C ASP A 171 -13.24 0.12 6.61
N GLY A 172 -12.78 -0.94 5.95
CA GLY A 172 -12.57 -1.01 4.52
C GLY A 172 -13.55 -1.96 3.84
N ARG A 173 -13.99 -1.60 2.64
CA ARG A 173 -14.92 -2.40 1.82
C ARG A 173 -14.51 -2.33 0.35
N GLU A 174 -14.51 -3.47 -0.33
CA GLU A 174 -14.51 -3.47 -1.79
C GLU A 174 -15.78 -2.81 -2.34
N ARG A 175 -15.65 -1.94 -3.34
CA ARG A 175 -16.81 -1.31 -3.99
C ARG A 175 -17.68 -2.35 -4.70
N ASP A 176 -18.97 -2.05 -4.83
CA ASP A 176 -19.98 -2.96 -5.39
C ASP A 176 -20.17 -2.77 -6.90
N GLY A 177 -20.85 -3.73 -7.54
CA GLY A 177 -21.28 -3.63 -8.94
C GLY A 177 -20.12 -3.48 -9.94
N GLU A 178 -20.27 -2.55 -10.88
CA GLU A 178 -19.27 -2.27 -11.93
C GLU A 178 -17.96 -1.70 -11.37
N ASN A 179 -18.00 -1.12 -10.16
CA ASN A 179 -16.82 -0.60 -9.47
C ASN A 179 -16.06 -1.68 -8.69
N TYR A 180 -16.47 -2.94 -8.77
CA TYR A 180 -15.80 -4.02 -8.09
C TYR A 180 -14.29 -4.07 -8.43
N LYS A 181 -13.44 -4.05 -7.39
CA LYS A 181 -11.95 -3.96 -7.45
C LYS A 181 -11.37 -2.63 -7.95
N HIS A 182 -12.21 -1.63 -8.17
CA HIS A 182 -11.73 -0.29 -8.52
C HIS A 182 -11.56 0.54 -7.24
N GLU A 183 -10.57 1.42 -7.20
CA GLU A 183 -10.50 2.48 -6.20
C GLU A 183 -11.51 3.60 -6.52
N HIS A 184 -11.66 4.62 -5.67
CA HIS A 184 -12.77 5.58 -5.79
C HIS A 184 -12.69 6.53 -7.00
N PHE A 185 -11.52 6.77 -7.60
CA PHE A 185 -11.43 7.46 -8.90
C PHE A 185 -11.88 6.60 -10.08
N GLY A 186 -12.11 5.30 -9.85
CA GLY A 186 -12.68 4.35 -10.79
C GLY A 186 -11.67 3.54 -11.59
N TYR A 187 -10.43 3.37 -11.10
CA TYR A 187 -9.39 2.58 -11.75
C TYR A 187 -9.23 1.21 -11.09
N LEU A 188 -9.14 0.15 -11.90
CA LEU A 188 -8.88 -1.21 -11.43
C LEU A 188 -7.55 -1.27 -10.69
N ASP A 189 -7.58 -1.61 -9.40
CA ASP A 189 -6.39 -1.60 -8.55
C ASP A 189 -5.83 -3.03 -8.30
N ALA A 190 -4.66 -3.09 -7.67
CA ALA A 190 -3.94 -4.29 -7.26
C ALA A 190 -3.63 -5.26 -8.41
N ILE A 191 -3.45 -4.74 -9.63
CA ILE A 191 -3.00 -5.52 -10.80
C ILE A 191 -1.52 -5.89 -10.68
N SER A 192 -0.65 -4.89 -10.51
CA SER A 192 0.80 -5.08 -10.45
C SER A 192 1.26 -5.20 -9.00
N GLN A 193 1.77 -6.38 -8.65
CA GLN A 193 2.43 -6.71 -7.38
C GLN A 193 3.77 -7.37 -7.70
N PRO A 194 4.81 -7.19 -6.85
CA PRO A 194 6.04 -7.96 -7.01
C PRO A 194 5.72 -9.45 -6.86
N ARG A 195 6.19 -10.26 -7.82
CA ARG A 195 6.19 -11.73 -7.72
C ARG A 195 7.54 -12.15 -7.16
N LEU A 196 7.54 -12.92 -6.08
CA LEU A 196 8.73 -13.22 -5.31
C LEU A 196 9.34 -14.54 -5.76
N THR A 197 10.63 -14.51 -6.10
CA THR A 197 11.40 -15.69 -6.49
C THR A 197 11.36 -16.75 -5.38
N GLY A 198 11.00 -17.99 -5.72
CA GLY A 198 10.89 -19.11 -4.77
C GLY A 198 9.64 -19.11 -3.89
N PHE A 199 8.76 -18.11 -4.03
CA PHE A 199 7.46 -18.03 -3.35
C PHE A 199 6.32 -18.17 -4.36
N ASP A 200 6.36 -17.37 -5.43
CA ASP A 200 5.40 -17.41 -6.52
C ASP A 200 5.88 -18.36 -7.63
N GLU A 201 4.93 -18.85 -8.45
CA GLU A 201 5.28 -19.59 -9.66
C GLU A 201 6.14 -18.72 -10.58
N GLU A 202 7.06 -19.34 -11.32
CA GLU A 202 7.90 -18.65 -12.30
C GLU A 202 7.05 -17.98 -13.40
N CYS A 203 7.39 -16.75 -13.76
CA CYS A 203 6.77 -16.06 -14.89
C CYS A 203 7.14 -16.74 -16.21
N LYS A 204 6.17 -16.89 -17.10
CA LYS A 204 6.37 -17.40 -18.47
C LYS A 204 6.09 -16.29 -19.47
N LYS A 205 6.90 -16.18 -20.52
CA LYS A 205 6.63 -15.24 -21.61
C LYS A 205 5.22 -15.48 -22.17
N GLY A 206 4.43 -14.41 -22.29
CA GLY A 206 3.05 -14.47 -22.77
C GLY A 206 2.00 -14.81 -21.71
N ASP A 207 2.38 -15.01 -20.44
CA ASP A 207 1.43 -15.21 -19.34
C ASP A 207 0.80 -13.90 -18.83
N GLY A 208 1.18 -12.77 -19.44
CA GLY A 208 0.67 -11.45 -19.11
C GLY A 208 1.29 -10.83 -17.85
N ASN A 209 2.21 -11.51 -17.18
CA ASN A 209 2.87 -11.00 -15.98
C ASN A 209 4.10 -10.17 -16.30
N TYR A 210 4.48 -9.31 -15.35
CA TYR A 210 5.77 -8.66 -15.41
C TYR A 210 6.88 -9.70 -15.24
N GLN A 211 7.80 -9.77 -16.21
CA GLN A 211 8.74 -10.88 -16.32
C GLN A 211 9.93 -10.77 -15.34
N PHE A 212 10.12 -9.64 -14.68
CA PHE A 212 11.13 -9.50 -13.63
C PHE A 212 10.50 -9.90 -12.28
N MET A 213 10.93 -11.04 -11.75
CA MET A 213 10.58 -11.48 -10.40
C MET A 213 11.49 -10.82 -9.37
N SER A 214 10.90 -10.32 -8.30
CA SER A 214 11.59 -9.63 -7.23
C SER A 214 12.24 -10.64 -6.29
N ARG A 215 13.37 -10.25 -5.70
CA ARG A 215 14.00 -11.01 -4.62
C ARG A 215 13.12 -10.94 -3.35
N PRO A 216 12.86 -12.06 -2.64
CA PRO A 216 11.94 -12.09 -1.52
C PRO A 216 12.33 -11.19 -0.34
N GLY A 217 13.63 -10.98 -0.13
CA GLY A 217 14.22 -10.09 0.87
C GLY A 217 13.94 -8.60 0.68
N ARG A 218 13.30 -8.21 -0.44
CA ARG A 218 12.74 -6.86 -0.61
C ARG A 218 11.45 -6.66 0.18
N ILE A 219 10.75 -7.75 0.49
CA ILE A 219 9.48 -7.72 1.22
C ILE A 219 9.59 -8.41 2.58
N ILE A 220 10.26 -9.56 2.66
CA ILE A 220 10.28 -10.46 3.82
C ILE A 220 11.71 -10.50 4.39
N ILE A 221 11.88 -10.07 5.63
CA ILE A 221 13.20 -9.99 6.29
C ILE A 221 13.80 -11.39 6.47
N GLY A 222 15.11 -11.50 6.28
CA GLY A 222 15.91 -12.71 6.37
C GLY A 222 15.97 -13.56 5.10
N HIS A 223 15.57 -13.00 3.95
CA HIS A 223 15.56 -13.66 2.64
C HIS A 223 16.49 -12.96 1.64
N ASP A 224 16.76 -13.62 0.50
CA ASP A 224 17.65 -13.09 -0.55
C ASP A 224 17.21 -11.71 -1.04
N GLY A 225 18.16 -10.81 -1.24
CA GLY A 225 17.95 -9.44 -1.66
C GLY A 225 17.73 -8.44 -0.52
N GLU A 226 17.67 -8.88 0.74
CA GLU A 226 17.56 -7.96 1.88
C GLU A 226 18.83 -7.10 1.99
N MET A 227 18.68 -5.77 1.91
CA MET A 227 19.78 -4.80 2.01
C MET A 227 21.01 -5.15 1.14
N GLY A 228 20.78 -5.65 -0.09
CA GLY A 228 21.89 -6.07 -0.95
C GLY A 228 22.62 -7.33 -0.46
N ASN A 229 21.92 -8.20 0.28
CA ASN A 229 22.44 -9.39 0.97
C ASN A 229 23.30 -9.11 2.21
N GLU A 230 23.09 -7.95 2.85
CA GLU A 230 23.72 -7.57 4.11
C GLU A 230 22.67 -7.33 5.23
N PRO A 231 21.87 -8.34 5.60
CA PRO A 231 20.70 -8.17 6.49
C PRO A 231 21.07 -7.62 7.88
N LYS A 232 22.26 -7.97 8.39
CA LYS A 232 22.76 -7.50 9.70
C LYS A 232 22.97 -5.99 9.77
N LEU A 233 23.03 -5.30 8.63
CA LEU A 233 23.04 -3.85 8.60
C LEU A 233 21.75 -3.26 9.17
N MET A 234 20.61 -3.95 9.04
CA MET A 234 19.30 -3.42 9.41
C MET A 234 18.57 -4.21 10.49
N HIS A 235 18.73 -5.53 10.53
CA HIS A 235 17.93 -6.40 11.39
C HIS A 235 18.76 -7.47 12.11
N GLY A 236 18.32 -7.83 13.32
CA GLY A 236 18.79 -9.03 14.02
C GLY A 236 18.04 -10.29 13.56
N ASP A 237 18.59 -11.47 13.90
CA ASP A 237 18.02 -12.77 13.48
C ASP A 237 16.57 -12.98 13.93
N TRP A 238 16.15 -12.33 15.03
CA TRP A 238 14.80 -12.38 15.56
C TRP A 238 13.74 -11.78 14.61
N ALA A 239 14.14 -10.90 13.68
CA ALA A 239 13.22 -10.23 12.75
C ALA A 239 12.89 -11.06 11.51
N LYS A 240 13.57 -12.19 11.32
CA LYS A 240 13.37 -13.09 10.17
C LYS A 240 11.89 -13.46 10.01
N ASP A 241 11.47 -13.55 8.75
CA ASP A 241 10.10 -13.84 8.30
C ASP A 241 9.07 -12.76 8.65
N GLY A 242 9.51 -11.62 9.21
CA GLY A 242 8.69 -10.42 9.40
C GLY A 242 8.78 -9.46 8.21
N SER A 243 7.97 -8.40 8.27
CA SER A 243 7.97 -7.32 7.27
C SER A 243 7.44 -6.02 7.88
N TYR A 244 7.90 -4.88 7.37
CA TYR A 244 7.35 -3.59 7.73
C TYR A 244 6.07 -3.31 6.97
N LEU A 245 5.01 -3.03 7.72
CA LEU A 245 3.68 -2.65 7.24
C LEU A 245 3.50 -1.15 7.38
N VAL A 246 3.23 -0.47 6.28
CA VAL A 246 2.78 0.93 6.26
C VAL A 246 1.26 0.93 6.17
N ILE A 247 0.57 1.71 7.00
CA ILE A 247 -0.88 1.94 6.87
C ILE A 247 -1.13 3.44 6.77
N ARG A 248 -1.90 3.88 5.77
CA ARG A 248 -2.28 5.28 5.57
C ARG A 248 -3.75 5.40 5.20
N LYS A 249 -4.45 6.34 5.84
CA LYS A 249 -5.80 6.74 5.46
C LYS A 249 -5.69 7.89 4.47
N TYR A 250 -6.03 7.63 3.21
CA TYR A 250 -6.04 8.60 2.13
C TYR A 250 -7.48 8.92 1.73
N GLU A 251 -7.95 10.13 2.03
CA GLU A 251 -9.20 10.66 1.48
C GLU A 251 -9.02 10.98 0.00
N GLN A 252 -10.03 10.67 -0.81
CA GLN A 252 -10.05 10.89 -2.26
C GLN A 252 -11.15 11.88 -2.65
N PHE A 253 -10.74 12.99 -3.25
CA PHE A 253 -11.62 14.04 -3.75
C PHE A 253 -12.16 13.70 -5.16
N VAL A 254 -13.07 12.72 -5.22
CA VAL A 254 -13.52 12.11 -6.49
C VAL A 254 -14.24 13.10 -7.42
N PRO A 255 -15.21 13.92 -6.97
CA PRO A 255 -15.81 14.97 -7.79
C PRO A 255 -14.79 15.94 -8.35
N GLU A 256 -13.84 16.38 -7.52
CA GLU A 256 -12.79 17.34 -7.87
C GLU A 256 -11.88 16.76 -8.95
N PHE A 257 -11.43 15.51 -8.80
CA PHE A 257 -10.64 14.81 -9.82
C PHE A 257 -11.40 14.69 -11.15
N ASN A 258 -12.67 14.26 -11.10
CA ASN A 258 -13.49 14.13 -12.31
C ASN A 258 -13.73 15.49 -13.00
N ASN A 259 -13.94 16.56 -12.23
CA ASN A 259 -14.13 17.91 -12.76
C ASN A 259 -12.83 18.46 -13.36
N TYR A 260 -11.68 18.18 -12.74
CA TYR A 260 -10.38 18.48 -13.30
C TYR A 260 -10.17 17.77 -14.65
N LEU A 261 -10.42 16.46 -14.73
CA LEU A 261 -10.29 15.72 -15.98
C LEU A 261 -11.18 16.29 -17.10
N LYS A 262 -12.44 16.65 -16.79
CA LYS A 262 -13.36 17.28 -17.75
C LYS A 262 -12.85 18.61 -18.28
N ALA A 263 -12.38 19.49 -17.40
CA ALA A 263 -11.94 20.83 -17.78
C ALA A 263 -10.58 20.82 -18.50
N GLU A 264 -9.64 20.00 -18.02
CA GLU A 264 -8.26 20.04 -18.50
C GLU A 264 -8.07 19.24 -19.79
N SER A 265 -8.78 18.12 -19.95
CA SER A 265 -8.67 17.30 -21.17
C SER A 265 -9.02 18.09 -22.44
N GLN A 266 -9.99 18.99 -22.39
CA GLN A 266 -10.35 19.87 -23.51
C GLN A 266 -9.20 20.77 -23.95
N LYS A 267 -8.45 21.34 -23.01
CA LYS A 267 -7.29 22.20 -23.29
C LYS A 267 -6.14 21.42 -23.92
N LEU A 268 -6.03 20.15 -23.56
CA LEU A 268 -5.00 19.23 -24.05
C LEU A 268 -5.41 18.46 -25.31
N HIS A 269 -6.60 18.72 -25.84
CA HIS A 269 -7.18 17.99 -26.98
C HIS A 269 -7.28 16.47 -26.75
N LEU A 270 -7.60 16.08 -25.51
CA LEU A 270 -7.84 14.71 -25.07
C LEU A 270 -9.29 14.55 -24.60
N THR A 271 -9.75 13.31 -24.46
CA THR A 271 -10.95 13.02 -23.65
C THR A 271 -10.60 12.96 -22.16
N PRO A 272 -11.59 13.10 -21.25
CA PRO A 272 -11.35 12.93 -19.81
C PRO A 272 -10.73 11.56 -19.48
N ASP A 273 -11.17 10.50 -20.15
CA ASP A 273 -10.64 9.14 -19.95
C ASP A 273 -9.21 9.02 -20.45
N GLN A 274 -8.86 9.64 -21.59
CA GLN A 274 -7.48 9.66 -22.10
C GLN A 274 -6.52 10.38 -21.15
N LEU A 275 -6.93 11.54 -20.62
CA LEU A 275 -6.12 12.29 -19.66
C LEU A 275 -5.96 11.50 -18.36
N GLY A 276 -7.06 10.99 -17.81
CA GLY A 276 -7.03 10.19 -16.58
C GLY A 276 -6.18 8.93 -16.72
N ALA A 277 -6.28 8.24 -17.85
CA ALA A 277 -5.47 7.06 -18.14
C ALA A 277 -3.97 7.41 -18.19
N ARG A 278 -3.60 8.54 -18.80
CA ARG A 278 -2.21 9.03 -18.84
C ARG A 278 -1.69 9.47 -17.48
N MET A 279 -2.54 10.08 -16.64
CA MET A 279 -2.19 10.42 -15.25
C MET A 279 -1.95 9.18 -14.39
N MET A 280 -2.73 8.12 -14.58
CA MET A 280 -2.59 6.86 -13.84
C MET A 280 -1.51 5.92 -14.42
N GLY A 281 -1.33 5.92 -15.74
CA GLY A 281 -0.58 4.93 -16.51
C GLY A 281 -1.41 3.70 -16.93
N ARG A 282 -2.68 3.66 -16.57
CA ARG A 282 -3.67 2.64 -16.97
C ARG A 282 -5.03 3.28 -17.18
N TRP A 283 -5.80 2.75 -18.11
CA TRP A 283 -7.22 3.04 -18.24
C TRP A 283 -8.00 2.57 -17.02
N LYS A 284 -9.22 3.08 -16.83
CA LYS A 284 -10.09 2.65 -15.73
C LYS A 284 -10.31 1.14 -15.68
N SER A 285 -10.44 0.50 -16.85
CA SER A 285 -10.52 -0.96 -17.00
C SER A 285 -9.31 -1.73 -16.44
N GLY A 286 -8.16 -1.05 -16.30
CA GLY A 286 -6.87 -1.64 -15.99
C GLY A 286 -5.94 -1.81 -17.19
N CYS A 287 -6.40 -1.58 -18.43
CA CYS A 287 -5.53 -1.69 -19.61
C CYS A 287 -4.32 -0.73 -19.52
N PRO A 288 -3.07 -1.19 -19.76
CA PRO A 288 -1.90 -0.31 -19.64
C PRO A 288 -1.77 0.64 -20.84
N VAL A 289 -1.62 1.94 -20.53
CA VAL A 289 -1.46 3.01 -21.52
C VAL A 289 -0.18 2.81 -22.36
N GLU A 290 0.85 2.19 -21.79
CA GLU A 290 2.08 1.85 -22.52
C GLU A 290 1.82 1.00 -23.78
N LEU A 291 0.85 0.08 -23.71
CA LEU A 291 0.48 -0.82 -24.81
C LEU A 291 -0.68 -0.27 -25.64
N HIS A 292 -1.56 0.51 -25.01
CA HIS A 292 -2.77 1.07 -25.61
C HIS A 292 -2.87 2.56 -25.26
N PRO A 293 -2.07 3.42 -25.92
CA PRO A 293 -1.97 4.83 -25.54
C PRO A 293 -3.24 5.63 -25.83
N ASP A 294 -4.00 5.27 -26.87
CA ASP A 294 -5.06 6.15 -27.40
C ASP A 294 -6.49 5.65 -27.13
N GLN A 295 -6.66 4.34 -26.90
CA GLN A 295 -7.97 3.72 -26.67
C GLN A 295 -7.89 2.59 -25.63
N ASP A 296 -8.90 2.52 -24.76
CA ASP A 296 -9.03 1.43 -23.78
C ASP A 296 -9.23 0.07 -24.46
N ASN A 297 -8.76 -0.99 -23.80
CA ASN A 297 -9.00 -2.37 -24.18
C ASN A 297 -9.22 -3.23 -22.92
N PRO A 298 -10.49 -3.35 -22.46
CA PRO A 298 -10.82 -4.12 -21.24
C PRO A 298 -10.38 -5.59 -21.27
N ALA A 299 -10.18 -6.20 -22.46
CA ALA A 299 -9.66 -7.56 -22.56
C ALA A 299 -8.23 -7.70 -22.01
N LEU A 300 -7.49 -6.59 -21.91
CA LEU A 300 -6.14 -6.51 -21.37
C LEU A 300 -6.09 -5.86 -19.99
N ALA A 301 -7.22 -5.79 -19.27
CA ALA A 301 -7.35 -5.21 -17.94
C ALA A 301 -6.24 -5.59 -16.95
N ARG A 302 -5.73 -6.83 -17.03
CA ARG A 302 -4.70 -7.34 -16.11
C ARG A 302 -3.32 -7.53 -16.75
N MET A 303 -3.14 -7.06 -17.99
CA MET A 303 -1.87 -7.14 -18.70
C MET A 303 -0.79 -6.34 -17.94
N ASN A 304 0.33 -6.98 -17.64
CA ASN A 304 1.46 -6.40 -16.93
C ASN A 304 2.82 -6.71 -17.59
N GLU A 305 2.84 -7.48 -18.68
CA GLU A 305 4.02 -7.85 -19.46
C GLU A 305 4.49 -6.69 -20.37
N PHE A 306 5.06 -5.64 -19.77
CA PHE A 306 5.70 -4.51 -20.48
C PHE A 306 6.84 -3.92 -19.64
N ASN A 307 7.67 -3.04 -20.22
CA ASN A 307 8.84 -2.48 -19.53
C ASN A 307 9.03 -0.97 -19.65
N TYR A 308 8.13 -0.25 -20.34
CA TYR A 308 8.34 1.13 -20.82
C TYR A 308 9.51 1.24 -21.82
N ASN A 309 9.48 2.29 -22.64
CA ASN A 309 10.66 2.74 -23.37
C ASN A 309 11.43 3.76 -22.50
N PRO A 310 12.69 3.51 -22.08
CA PRO A 310 13.41 4.46 -21.24
C PRO A 310 13.80 5.74 -21.99
N GLU A 311 13.88 5.68 -23.31
CA GLU A 311 14.25 6.81 -24.18
C GLU A 311 13.02 7.55 -24.69
N SER A 312 11.83 7.29 -24.12
CA SER A 312 10.63 8.03 -24.50
C SER A 312 9.50 7.99 -23.47
N GLY A 313 8.86 9.14 -23.28
CA GLY A 313 7.57 9.27 -22.60
C GLY A 313 6.36 9.17 -23.54
N SER A 314 6.54 8.77 -24.80
CA SER A 314 5.53 8.93 -25.87
C SER A 314 4.20 8.23 -25.59
N ASN A 315 4.24 7.00 -25.08
CA ASN A 315 3.03 6.22 -24.82
C ASN A 315 2.53 6.50 -23.41
N CYS A 316 3.39 6.33 -22.41
CA CYS A 316 3.07 6.55 -21.00
C CYS A 316 3.93 7.68 -20.42
N PRO A 317 3.34 8.74 -19.85
CA PRO A 317 4.11 9.83 -19.25
C PRO A 317 5.05 9.34 -18.15
N PHE A 318 6.24 9.93 -18.05
CA PHE A 318 7.19 9.63 -16.97
C PHE A 318 6.60 9.87 -15.57
N ALA A 319 5.74 10.88 -15.45
CA ALA A 319 5.04 11.23 -14.21
C ALA A 319 3.70 10.51 -13.99
N ALA A 320 3.32 9.58 -14.88
CA ALA A 320 2.17 8.73 -14.66
C ALA A 320 2.34 7.92 -13.37
N HIS A 321 1.28 7.81 -12.57
CA HIS A 321 1.34 7.22 -11.23
C HIS A 321 2.05 5.86 -11.20
N MET A 322 1.63 4.93 -12.07
CA MET A 322 2.24 3.60 -12.14
C MET A 322 3.73 3.63 -12.54
N ARG A 323 4.13 4.57 -13.43
CA ARG A 323 5.53 4.69 -13.90
C ARG A 323 6.41 5.35 -12.83
N LYS A 324 5.88 6.30 -12.05
CA LYS A 324 6.54 6.86 -10.86
C LYS A 324 6.79 5.80 -9.80
N VAL A 325 5.77 5.03 -9.42
CA VAL A 325 5.90 4.07 -8.30
C VAL A 325 6.57 2.75 -8.69
N LYS A 326 6.58 2.39 -9.97
CA LYS A 326 7.33 1.25 -10.52
C LYS A 326 7.93 1.64 -11.88
N PRO A 327 9.12 2.26 -11.91
CA PRO A 327 9.75 2.74 -13.14
C PRO A 327 10.21 1.64 -14.11
N ARG A 328 10.19 0.37 -13.69
CA ARG A 328 10.63 -0.79 -14.49
C ARG A 328 12.03 -0.58 -15.05
N ILE A 329 12.20 -0.50 -16.37
CA ILE A 329 13.50 -0.34 -17.02
C ILE A 329 14.10 1.06 -16.83
N ASP A 330 13.30 2.06 -16.43
CA ASP A 330 13.81 3.40 -16.10
C ASP A 330 14.65 3.40 -14.82
N ASN A 331 14.54 2.37 -13.99
CA ASN A 331 15.37 2.21 -12.79
C ASN A 331 16.36 1.05 -12.95
N ARG A 332 17.61 1.28 -12.54
CA ARG A 332 18.69 0.29 -12.68
C ARG A 332 18.49 -0.91 -11.76
N ASP A 333 18.22 -0.67 -10.47
CA ASP A 333 17.80 -1.74 -9.55
C ASP A 333 16.28 -1.84 -9.61
N ARG A 334 15.80 -2.91 -10.23
CA ARG A 334 14.38 -3.05 -10.58
C ARG A 334 13.53 -3.49 -9.40
N ASP A 335 14.09 -4.00 -8.29
CA ASP A 335 13.29 -4.50 -7.15
C ASP A 335 13.62 -3.88 -5.79
N MET A 336 14.68 -3.06 -5.69
CA MET A 336 15.08 -2.45 -4.41
C MET A 336 13.97 -1.73 -3.67
N ASN A 337 13.11 -1.04 -4.43
CA ASN A 337 12.03 -0.23 -3.88
C ASN A 337 10.67 -0.93 -4.00
N ASP A 338 10.65 -2.23 -4.32
CA ASP A 338 9.38 -2.93 -4.45
C ASP A 338 8.63 -2.94 -3.12
N ILE A 339 7.34 -2.64 -3.21
CA ILE A 339 6.38 -2.73 -2.12
C ILE A 339 5.25 -3.67 -2.52
N MET A 340 4.73 -4.42 -1.55
CA MET A 340 3.61 -5.32 -1.78
C MET A 340 2.34 -4.72 -1.16
N ARG A 341 1.42 -4.26 -2.02
CA ARG A 341 0.24 -3.49 -1.59
C ARG A 341 -0.91 -4.40 -1.19
N ARG A 342 -1.64 -4.01 -0.14
CA ARG A 342 -2.86 -4.68 0.37
C ARG A 342 -3.97 -3.68 0.69
N GLY A 343 -4.01 -2.52 0.03
CA GLY A 343 -5.00 -1.50 0.32
C GLY A 343 -6.46 -1.96 0.10
N ILE A 344 -7.39 -1.23 0.71
CA ILE A 344 -8.83 -1.45 0.54
C ILE A 344 -9.57 -0.10 0.55
N PRO A 345 -10.57 0.13 -0.33
CA PRO A 345 -11.36 1.35 -0.29
C PRO A 345 -12.14 1.50 1.01
N TYR A 346 -12.49 2.72 1.38
CA TYR A 346 -13.40 3.01 2.49
C TYR A 346 -14.39 4.13 2.11
N GLY A 347 -15.45 4.26 2.90
CA GLY A 347 -16.47 5.29 2.70
C GLY A 347 -17.48 4.95 1.59
N PRO A 348 -18.52 5.79 1.44
CA PRO A 348 -19.60 5.57 0.49
C PRO A 348 -19.20 5.95 -0.94
N GLU A 349 -19.99 5.49 -1.91
CA GLU A 349 -19.96 5.99 -3.29
C GLU A 349 -20.25 7.50 -3.34
N VAL A 350 -19.92 8.15 -4.46
CA VAL A 350 -20.26 9.56 -4.70
C VAL A 350 -21.79 9.70 -4.83
N GLY A 351 -22.39 10.51 -3.96
CA GLY A 351 -23.83 10.77 -3.98
C GLY A 351 -24.25 11.80 -5.05
N PRO A 352 -25.56 11.89 -5.35
CA PRO A 352 -26.08 12.87 -6.32
C PRO A 352 -25.77 14.33 -5.94
N ASP A 353 -25.64 14.62 -4.65
CA ASP A 353 -25.38 15.97 -4.13
C ASP A 353 -23.89 16.35 -4.12
N GLU A 354 -22.99 15.47 -4.57
CA GLU A 354 -21.54 15.66 -4.59
C GLU A 354 -21.00 15.95 -5.99
N ALA A 355 -21.86 16.30 -6.96
CA ALA A 355 -21.44 16.50 -8.36
C ALA A 355 -20.30 17.52 -8.55
N SER A 356 -20.22 18.55 -7.69
CA SER A 356 -19.22 19.61 -7.78
C SER A 356 -18.15 19.59 -6.70
N ALA A 357 -18.40 18.95 -5.55
CA ALA A 357 -17.50 18.94 -4.41
C ALA A 357 -17.75 17.73 -3.51
N THR A 358 -16.68 17.20 -2.93
CA THR A 358 -16.72 16.14 -1.92
C THR A 358 -17.44 16.63 -0.66
N LYS A 359 -18.34 15.79 -0.13
CA LYS A 359 -19.08 16.03 1.13
C LYS A 359 -18.93 14.90 2.14
N LEU A 360 -18.67 13.68 1.67
CA LEU A 360 -18.52 12.50 2.50
C LEU A 360 -17.10 11.94 2.40
N ASP A 361 -16.52 11.61 3.56
CA ASP A 361 -15.19 11.00 3.65
C ASP A 361 -15.19 9.63 2.98
N ARG A 362 -14.30 9.48 1.99
CA ARG A 362 -14.10 8.25 1.22
C ARG A 362 -12.67 8.21 0.73
N GLY A 363 -12.19 7.01 0.44
CA GLY A 363 -10.90 6.88 -0.23
C GLY A 363 -10.29 5.51 -0.05
N LEU A 364 -8.99 5.48 0.26
CA LEU A 364 -8.21 4.27 0.35
C LEU A 364 -7.54 4.17 1.73
N ILE A 365 -7.75 3.04 2.41
CA ILE A 365 -6.85 2.62 3.49
C ILE A 365 -5.69 1.92 2.77
N PHE A 366 -4.66 2.70 2.43
CA PHE A 366 -3.48 2.21 1.78
C PHE A 366 -2.66 1.39 2.75
N THR A 367 -2.27 0.18 2.33
CA THR A 367 -1.33 -0.64 3.06
C THR A 367 -0.27 -1.22 2.14
N CYS A 368 0.98 -1.28 2.60
CA CYS A 368 2.03 -1.97 1.88
C CYS A 368 3.06 -2.62 2.80
N TYR A 369 3.67 -3.69 2.30
CA TYR A 369 4.74 -4.45 2.95
C TYR A 369 6.07 -4.24 2.23
N GLN A 370 7.15 -4.18 3.01
CA GLN A 370 8.54 -4.10 2.56
C GLN A 370 9.49 -4.55 3.68
N SER A 371 10.72 -4.91 3.36
CA SER A 371 11.74 -5.20 4.37
C SER A 371 12.46 -3.95 4.89
N SER A 372 12.32 -2.80 4.22
CA SER A 372 12.81 -1.50 4.70
C SER A 372 11.88 -0.38 4.22
N ILE A 373 11.35 0.41 5.15
CA ILE A 373 10.46 1.54 4.83
C ILE A 373 11.26 2.63 4.12
N SER A 374 12.51 2.84 4.52
CA SER A 374 13.43 3.76 3.84
C SER A 374 13.58 3.44 2.35
N ASN A 375 13.80 2.16 2.00
CA ASN A 375 13.96 1.78 0.60
C ASN A 375 12.62 1.66 -0.15
N GLY A 376 11.53 1.29 0.52
CA GLY A 376 10.21 1.11 -0.08
C GLY A 376 9.40 2.40 -0.09
N PHE A 377 8.38 2.45 0.77
CA PHE A 377 7.41 3.54 0.84
C PHE A 377 8.03 4.94 0.91
N GLN A 378 9.03 5.17 1.77
CA GLN A 378 9.58 6.51 2.00
C GLN A 378 10.31 7.02 0.74
N GLU A 379 11.14 6.20 0.12
CA GLU A 379 11.84 6.54 -1.14
C GLU A 379 10.83 6.82 -2.26
N ILE A 380 9.84 5.93 -2.45
CA ILE A 380 8.79 6.11 -3.46
C ILE A 380 8.05 7.43 -3.22
N GLN A 381 7.63 7.72 -2.00
CA GLN A 381 6.86 8.93 -1.69
C GLN A 381 7.71 10.20 -1.84
N ARG A 382 8.94 10.23 -1.30
CA ARG A 382 9.76 11.45 -1.24
C ARG A 382 10.56 11.70 -2.51
N GLN A 383 11.23 10.66 -3.02
CA GLN A 383 12.20 10.80 -4.11
C GLN A 383 11.58 10.54 -5.48
N TRP A 384 10.44 9.85 -5.56
CA TRP A 384 9.80 9.56 -6.86
C TRP A 384 8.53 10.36 -7.05
N ILE A 385 7.54 10.16 -6.19
CA ILE A 385 6.22 10.81 -6.26
C ILE A 385 6.34 12.33 -6.13
N ASN A 386 7.05 12.80 -5.10
CA ASN A 386 7.13 14.21 -4.74
C ASN A 386 8.21 15.01 -5.50
N LYS A 387 9.15 14.32 -6.17
CA LYS A 387 10.27 14.92 -6.93
C LYS A 387 9.83 15.14 -8.37
N ASN A 388 9.89 16.39 -8.83
CA ASN A 388 9.50 16.71 -10.21
C ASN A 388 10.52 16.25 -11.26
N THR A 389 11.78 16.06 -10.88
CA THR A 389 12.87 15.64 -11.77
C THR A 389 12.98 14.12 -11.93
N PHE A 390 12.20 13.32 -11.21
CA PHE A 390 12.27 11.86 -11.30
C PHE A 390 11.34 11.30 -12.40
N PRO A 391 11.74 10.26 -13.16
CA PRO A 391 13.09 9.71 -13.25
C PRO A 391 14.07 10.71 -13.85
N ASP A 392 15.33 10.68 -13.38
CA ASP A 392 16.36 11.65 -13.74
C ASP A 392 16.79 11.50 -15.23
N GLY A 393 17.27 12.59 -15.84
CA GLY A 393 17.88 12.57 -17.17
C GLY A 393 16.86 12.37 -18.30
N LYS A 394 15.65 12.92 -18.15
CA LYS A 394 14.56 12.78 -19.13
C LYS A 394 14.20 14.07 -19.84
N GLU A 395 14.87 15.16 -19.52
CA GLU A 395 14.58 16.52 -19.98
C GLU A 395 14.56 16.61 -21.52
N ASP A 396 15.52 15.96 -22.17
CA ASP A 396 15.65 15.90 -23.63
C ASP A 396 14.42 15.26 -24.32
N TYR A 397 13.67 14.40 -23.62
CA TYR A 397 12.50 13.70 -24.17
C TYR A 397 11.18 14.45 -23.94
N ILE A 398 11.19 15.50 -23.13
CA ILE A 398 10.00 16.27 -22.75
C ILE A 398 10.19 17.79 -22.95
N GLY A 399 11.13 18.19 -23.80
CA GLY A 399 11.30 19.57 -24.24
C GLY A 399 11.95 20.47 -23.21
N ASP A 400 13.05 20.03 -22.60
CA ASP A 400 13.81 20.73 -21.55
C ASP A 400 12.98 21.01 -20.28
N GLN A 401 11.89 20.26 -20.08
CA GLN A 401 11.08 20.29 -18.87
C GLN A 401 11.46 19.12 -17.95
N ASN A 402 11.09 19.21 -16.67
CA ASN A 402 11.18 18.07 -15.77
C ASN A 402 9.94 17.17 -15.94
N PRO A 403 10.03 15.84 -15.70
CA PRO A 403 8.88 14.93 -15.79
C PRO A 403 7.62 15.42 -15.06
N GLY A 404 7.82 16.10 -13.92
CA GLY A 404 6.78 16.55 -13.03
C GLY A 404 6.54 15.60 -11.86
N GLN A 405 5.65 16.00 -10.96
CA GLN A 405 5.23 15.19 -9.82
C GLN A 405 4.17 14.16 -10.23
N ASP A 406 4.00 13.13 -9.40
CA ASP A 406 2.93 12.15 -9.56
C ASP A 406 1.54 12.81 -9.54
N CYS A 407 0.73 12.46 -10.54
CA CYS A 407 -0.59 13.04 -10.82
C CYS A 407 -1.68 12.72 -9.79
N ILE A 408 -1.45 11.77 -8.89
CA ILE A 408 -2.47 11.17 -8.03
C ILE A 408 -2.13 11.38 -6.56
N VAL A 409 -0.91 11.02 -6.15
CA VAL A 409 -0.46 11.05 -4.74
C VAL A 409 0.69 12.04 -4.48
N GLY A 410 1.00 12.90 -5.46
CA GLY A 410 1.94 14.00 -5.27
C GLY A 410 1.49 14.97 -4.18
N GLN A 411 2.44 15.48 -3.39
CA GLN A 411 2.16 16.39 -2.28
C GLN A 411 2.80 17.76 -2.49
N LEU A 412 2.01 18.81 -2.21
CA LEU A 412 2.50 20.19 -2.18
C LEU A 412 3.55 20.37 -1.08
N VAL A 413 4.47 21.32 -1.30
CA VAL A 413 5.40 21.73 -0.24
C VAL A 413 4.64 22.46 0.88
N GLY A 414 5.01 22.19 2.13
CA GLY A 414 4.29 22.77 3.29
C GLY A 414 4.38 24.29 3.41
N ARG A 415 5.42 24.92 2.83
CA ARG A 415 5.64 26.37 2.84
C ARG A 415 5.99 26.86 1.43
N PRO A 416 4.99 27.18 0.59
CA PRO A 416 5.24 27.68 -0.76
C PRO A 416 5.97 29.02 -0.71
N ARG A 417 7.03 29.18 -1.50
CA ARG A 417 7.83 30.42 -1.60
C ARG A 417 7.41 31.28 -2.79
N ASN A 418 6.72 30.70 -3.77
CA ASN A 418 6.22 31.37 -4.96
C ASN A 418 4.93 30.67 -5.47
N ASP A 419 4.31 31.21 -6.51
CA ASP A 419 3.05 30.66 -7.04
C ASP A 419 3.18 29.26 -7.67
N ARG A 420 4.36 28.90 -8.19
CA ARG A 420 4.60 27.56 -8.75
C ARG A 420 4.60 26.48 -7.66
N ASP A 421 4.93 26.85 -6.42
CA ASP A 421 4.90 25.93 -5.27
C ASP A 421 3.48 25.62 -4.77
N LYS A 422 2.46 26.35 -5.26
CA LYS A 422 1.04 26.19 -4.87
C LYS A 422 0.31 25.13 -5.70
N VAL A 423 0.95 24.62 -6.75
CA VAL A 423 0.41 23.60 -7.65
C VAL A 423 1.46 22.52 -7.88
N LEU A 424 0.99 21.35 -8.29
CA LEU A 424 1.84 20.30 -8.84
C LEU A 424 1.82 20.40 -10.36
N THR A 425 2.89 19.98 -11.00
CA THR A 425 3.04 20.03 -12.46
C THR A 425 3.37 18.65 -12.98
N THR A 426 2.82 18.28 -14.13
CA THR A 426 3.10 16.99 -14.76
C THR A 426 3.20 17.13 -16.27
N ALA A 427 4.22 16.53 -16.86
CA ALA A 427 4.32 16.38 -18.30
C ALA A 427 3.33 15.30 -18.76
N ILE A 428 2.57 15.57 -19.82
CA ILE A 428 1.59 14.66 -20.41
C ILE A 428 2.01 14.37 -21.85
N CYS A 429 1.95 13.10 -22.26
CA CYS A 429 2.06 12.75 -23.66
C CYS A 429 0.71 12.98 -24.35
N ASN A 430 0.65 13.86 -25.35
CA ASN A 430 -0.61 14.16 -26.05
C ASN A 430 -0.85 13.31 -27.30
N GLY A 431 0.00 12.32 -27.57
CA GLY A 431 -0.06 11.45 -28.75
C GLY A 431 0.37 12.11 -30.07
N LYS A 432 0.65 13.43 -30.07
CA LYS A 432 1.06 14.21 -31.25
C LYS A 432 2.56 14.55 -31.25
N GLY A 433 3.31 14.04 -30.28
CA GLY A 433 4.73 14.32 -30.11
C GLY A 433 5.04 15.71 -29.56
N GLU A 434 4.03 16.49 -29.14
CA GLU A 434 4.26 17.80 -28.54
C GLU A 434 4.54 17.68 -27.04
N HIS A 435 5.52 18.44 -26.56
CA HIS A 435 5.84 18.55 -25.14
C HIS A 435 4.79 19.43 -24.45
N THR A 436 3.85 18.78 -23.75
CA THR A 436 2.77 19.47 -23.05
C THR A 436 2.82 19.16 -21.55
N SER A 437 2.49 20.15 -20.73
CA SER A 437 2.38 20.00 -19.27
C SER A 437 1.04 20.53 -18.77
N THR A 438 0.56 19.98 -17.65
CA THR A 438 -0.57 20.54 -16.91
C THR A 438 -0.22 20.74 -15.44
N SER A 439 -1.04 21.55 -14.76
CA SER A 439 -0.93 21.82 -13.33
C SER A 439 -2.21 21.46 -12.60
N TYR A 440 -2.09 21.02 -11.36
CA TYR A 440 -3.21 20.57 -10.53
C TYR A 440 -2.93 20.80 -9.04
N THR A 441 -4.00 20.81 -8.25
CA THR A 441 -3.93 20.67 -6.79
C THR A 441 -4.11 19.20 -6.41
N PRO A 442 -3.63 18.74 -5.24
CA PRO A 442 -3.78 17.35 -4.81
C PRO A 442 -5.25 16.89 -4.82
N PHE A 443 -5.48 15.67 -5.30
CA PHE A 443 -6.78 14.98 -5.26
C PHE A 443 -6.91 14.03 -4.08
N ILE A 444 -5.82 13.89 -3.31
CA ILE A 444 -5.74 13.02 -2.14
C ILE A 444 -5.27 13.84 -0.95
N GLN A 445 -5.92 13.63 0.20
CA GLN A 445 -5.48 14.14 1.50
C GLN A 445 -5.13 12.97 2.42
N SER A 446 -3.98 13.07 3.08
CA SER A 446 -3.60 12.12 4.12
C SER A 446 -4.23 12.51 5.45
N HIS A 447 -4.97 11.57 6.06
CA HIS A 447 -5.51 11.70 7.42
C HIS A 447 -4.69 10.91 8.46
N GLY A 448 -3.45 10.58 8.11
CA GLY A 448 -2.52 9.90 8.99
C GLY A 448 -2.54 8.38 8.85
N GLY A 449 -1.86 7.75 9.80
CA GLY A 449 -1.48 6.35 9.75
C GLY A 449 -0.25 6.12 10.62
N ASP A 450 0.36 4.94 10.50
CA ASP A 450 1.64 4.69 11.15
C ASP A 450 2.46 3.61 10.44
N TYR A 451 3.69 3.44 10.90
CA TYR A 451 4.59 2.37 10.50
C TYR A 451 4.59 1.26 11.53
N PHE A 452 4.37 0.05 11.06
CA PHE A 452 4.26 -1.16 11.86
C PHE A 452 5.30 -2.17 11.41
N PHE A 453 5.67 -3.06 12.31
CA PHE A 453 6.38 -4.29 12.02
C PHE A 453 5.42 -5.45 12.26
N SER A 454 5.23 -6.27 11.22
CA SER A 454 4.47 -7.52 11.29
C SER A 454 5.45 -8.65 11.60
N PRO A 455 5.55 -9.09 12.86
CA PRO A 455 6.49 -10.13 13.29
C PRO A 455 6.14 -11.50 12.72
N SER A 456 7.13 -12.39 12.64
CA SER A 456 6.90 -13.82 12.39
C SER A 456 6.17 -14.49 13.55
N ILE A 457 5.57 -15.66 13.30
CA ILE A 457 4.87 -16.44 14.34
C ILE A 457 5.83 -16.84 15.45
N SER A 458 7.08 -17.23 15.12
CA SER A 458 8.12 -17.53 16.11
C SER A 458 8.47 -16.34 16.98
N LEU A 459 8.55 -15.14 16.40
CA LEU A 459 8.81 -13.93 17.18
C LEU A 459 7.62 -13.59 18.08
N LEU A 460 6.39 -13.68 17.56
CA LEU A 460 5.18 -13.52 18.39
C LEU A 460 5.20 -14.46 19.60
N GLN A 461 5.64 -15.72 19.42
CA GLN A 461 5.80 -16.65 20.54
C GLN A 461 6.89 -16.20 21.52
N ALA A 462 8.04 -15.72 21.03
CA ALA A 462 9.12 -15.19 21.87
C ALA A 462 8.66 -13.98 22.70
N MET A 463 7.88 -13.06 22.10
CA MET A 463 7.29 -11.88 22.77
C MET A 463 6.42 -12.24 23.98
N THR A 464 5.88 -13.46 24.04
CA THR A 464 5.00 -13.90 25.14
C THR A 464 5.73 -14.43 26.36
N LYS A 465 7.05 -14.62 26.27
CA LYS A 465 7.84 -15.04 27.42
C LYS A 465 7.97 -13.86 28.39
N ALA A 466 7.75 -14.14 29.66
CA ALA A 466 8.22 -13.26 30.72
C ALA A 466 9.76 -13.36 30.70
N ASP A 467 10.43 -12.23 30.87
CA ASP A 467 11.86 -12.08 31.10
C ASP A 467 12.77 -12.00 29.84
N PHE A 468 13.32 -10.79 29.64
CA PHE A 468 14.72 -10.57 29.29
C PHE A 468 15.37 -9.84 30.47
#